data_AF-A0A933QK79-F1
#
_entry.id   AF-A0A933QK79-F1
#
_cell.length_a   1.000
_cell.length_b   1.000
_cell.length_c   1.000
_cell.angle_alpha   90.00
_cell.angle_beta   90.00
_cell.angle_gamma   90.00
#
_symmetry.space_group_name_H-M   'P 1'
#
loop_
_entity.id
_entity.type
_entity.pdbx_description
1 polymer ?
#
loop_
_entity_poly.entity_id
_entity_poly.type
_entity_poly.pdbx_seq_one_letter_code
_entity_poly.pdbx_strand_id
1 'polypeptide(L)'
;MIIETSATNFGLLSEKEQEALIFAYAGLLNSLTFPLQIVIRSKRKDISSYLKLLDEAKDKQDKEELKQRITRYKEFIIKIIGENNVLDKKFYLVIPFSSLELGIKSAAGGLTGKKGLPFPKNYIFEGAKTALFPKRDHLLRQLTRLGLKGKPLNSQQLIELFHNIYNPEVVGQRLAEKEAYEISLVESKK
;
A
#
# COMPACT_ATOMS: atom_id res chain seq x y z
N MET A 1 2.21 11.50 -1.92
CA MET A 1 1.95 10.66 -0.72
C MET A 1 1.07 9.48 -1.12
N ILE A 2 1.23 8.31 -0.49
CA ILE A 2 0.43 7.10 -0.77
C ILE A 2 -0.26 6.63 0.51
N ILE A 3 -1.56 6.34 0.41
CA ILE A 3 -2.41 5.82 1.49
C ILE A 3 -2.96 4.47 1.04
N GLU A 4 -2.74 3.41 1.81
CA GLU A 4 -3.42 2.12 1.62
C GLU A 4 -4.83 2.21 2.23
N THR A 5 -5.84 1.71 1.53
CA THR A 5 -7.22 1.68 2.03
C THR A 5 -7.78 0.25 2.02
N SER A 6 -8.67 -0.04 2.97
CA SER A 6 -9.55 -1.21 2.88
C SER A 6 -10.59 -1.02 1.78
N ALA A 7 -11.27 -2.11 1.43
CA ALA A 7 -12.45 -2.11 0.58
C ALA A 7 -13.66 -2.67 1.36
N THR A 8 -14.86 -2.37 0.87
CA THR A 8 -16.12 -2.93 1.36
C THR A 8 -16.80 -3.74 0.26
N ASN A 9 -17.55 -4.78 0.63
CA ASN A 9 -18.34 -5.54 -0.32
C ASN A 9 -19.72 -4.91 -0.47
N PHE A 10 -19.83 -3.95 -1.40
CA PHE A 10 -21.03 -3.16 -1.61
C PHE A 10 -22.29 -4.01 -1.84
N GLY A 11 -22.18 -5.10 -2.61
CA GLY A 11 -23.33 -5.94 -2.97
C GLY A 11 -23.89 -6.79 -1.83
N LEU A 12 -23.16 -6.93 -0.72
CA LEU A 12 -23.64 -7.64 0.47
C LEU A 12 -24.32 -6.70 1.49
N LEU A 13 -24.29 -5.39 1.26
CA LEU A 13 -24.92 -4.41 2.13
C LEU A 13 -26.44 -4.37 1.88
N SER A 14 -27.21 -4.01 2.90
CA SER A 14 -28.64 -3.71 2.75
C SER A 14 -28.85 -2.47 1.87
N GLU A 15 -30.04 -2.31 1.26
CA GLU A 15 -30.33 -1.16 0.39
C GLU A 15 -30.09 0.19 1.08
N LYS A 16 -30.49 0.30 2.35
CA LYS A 16 -30.27 1.52 3.15
C LYS A 16 -28.79 1.82 3.36
N GLU A 17 -27.98 0.79 3.61
CA GLU A 17 -26.53 0.94 3.76
C GLU A 17 -25.85 1.27 2.43
N GLN A 18 -26.32 0.67 1.33
CA GLN A 18 -25.85 0.99 -0.02
C GLN A 18 -26.12 2.46 -0.36
N GLU A 19 -27.34 2.94 -0.11
CA GLU A 19 -27.72 4.33 -0.34
C GLU A 19 -26.89 5.30 0.53
N ALA A 20 -26.73 5.00 1.82
CA ALA A 20 -25.87 5.78 2.70
C ALA A 20 -24.41 5.84 2.21
N LEU A 21 -23.89 4.72 1.71
CA LEU A 21 -22.53 4.66 1.14
C LEU A 21 -22.41 5.48 -0.15
N ILE A 22 -23.42 5.44 -1.01
CA ILE A 22 -23.47 6.26 -2.24
C ILE A 22 -23.45 7.75 -1.88
N PHE A 23 -24.25 8.19 -0.92
CA PHE A 23 -24.25 9.59 -0.46
C PHE A 23 -22.91 10.00 0.17
N ALA A 24 -22.31 9.12 0.98
CA ALA A 24 -20.97 9.37 1.52
C ALA A 24 -19.92 9.47 0.41
N TYR A 25 -20.02 8.64 -0.63
CA TYR A 25 -19.09 8.64 -1.76
C TYR A 25 -19.23 9.89 -2.64
N ALA A 26 -20.47 10.31 -2.91
CA ALA A 26 -20.74 11.58 -3.57
C ALA A 26 -20.16 12.76 -2.76
N GLY A 27 -20.30 12.72 -1.43
CA GLY A 27 -19.70 13.70 -0.54
C GLY A 27 -18.16 13.74 -0.61
N LEU A 28 -17.51 12.57 -0.70
CA LEU A 28 -16.06 12.50 -0.95
C LEU A 28 -15.72 13.20 -2.27
N LEU A 29 -16.35 12.83 -3.38
CA LEU A 29 -16.08 13.41 -4.71
C LEU A 29 -16.23 14.93 -4.73
N ASN A 30 -17.33 15.44 -4.16
CA ASN A 30 -17.61 16.88 -4.09
C ASN A 30 -16.64 17.64 -3.18
N SER A 31 -15.96 16.95 -2.26
CA SER A 31 -14.99 17.55 -1.34
C SER A 31 -13.55 17.57 -1.87
N LEU A 32 -13.26 16.93 -3.01
CA LEU A 32 -11.91 16.85 -3.56
C LEU A 32 -11.54 18.17 -4.24
N THR A 33 -10.52 18.83 -3.70
CA THR A 33 -9.96 20.08 -4.24
C THR A 33 -8.59 19.88 -4.89
N PHE A 34 -8.14 18.65 -5.01
CA PHE A 34 -6.82 18.28 -5.52
C PHE A 34 -6.91 16.97 -6.32
N PRO A 35 -5.99 16.75 -7.27
CA PRO A 35 -5.94 15.51 -8.03
C PRO A 35 -5.70 14.31 -7.10
N LEU A 36 -6.49 13.26 -7.29
CA LEU A 36 -6.39 12.00 -6.56
C LEU A 36 -6.29 10.87 -7.57
N GLN A 37 -5.27 10.02 -7.42
CA GLN A 37 -5.12 8.82 -8.23
C GLN A 37 -5.46 7.58 -7.39
N ILE A 38 -6.28 6.70 -7.94
CA ILE A 38 -6.63 5.41 -7.34
C ILE A 38 -5.84 4.33 -8.06
N VAL A 39 -5.08 3.53 -7.31
CA VAL A 39 -4.28 2.42 -7.84
C VAL A 39 -4.77 1.15 -7.17
N ILE A 40 -5.18 0.18 -7.98
CA ILE A 40 -5.59 -1.15 -7.52
C ILE A 40 -4.52 -2.14 -7.96
N ARG A 41 -3.94 -2.83 -7.00
CA ARG A 41 -2.93 -3.86 -7.25
C ARG A 41 -3.48 -5.23 -6.89
N SER A 42 -3.50 -6.14 -7.85
CA SER A 42 -3.79 -7.55 -7.61
C SER A 42 -2.50 -8.35 -7.63
N LYS A 43 -2.30 -9.22 -6.65
CA LYS A 43 -1.19 -10.17 -6.60
C LYS A 43 -1.69 -11.54 -6.18
N ARG A 44 -0.97 -12.61 -6.51
CA ARG A 44 -1.27 -13.93 -5.94
C ARG A 44 -1.18 -13.88 -4.42
N LYS A 45 -2.14 -14.51 -3.74
CA LYS A 45 -2.14 -14.58 -2.28
C LYS A 45 -0.97 -15.42 -1.83
N ASP A 46 -0.05 -14.80 -1.10
CA ASP A 46 1.00 -15.53 -0.39
C ASP A 46 0.41 -16.14 0.89
N ILE A 47 0.47 -17.47 0.97
CA ILE A 47 -0.01 -18.27 2.11
C ILE A 47 1.12 -18.93 2.90
N SER A 48 2.38 -18.61 2.58
CA SER A 48 3.55 -19.29 3.17
C SER A 48 3.54 -19.21 4.70
N SER A 49 3.14 -18.06 5.26
CA SER A 49 2.99 -17.89 6.70
C SER A 49 1.90 -18.78 7.29
N TYR A 50 0.78 -18.96 6.59
CA TYR A 50 -0.31 -19.83 7.03
C TYR A 50 0.10 -21.31 6.96
N LEU A 51 0.77 -21.73 5.89
CA LEU A 51 1.30 -23.08 5.77
C LEU A 51 2.30 -23.40 6.90
N LYS A 52 3.15 -22.42 7.27
CA LYS A 52 4.07 -22.56 8.40
C LYS A 52 3.32 -22.71 9.74
N LEU A 53 2.25 -21.96 9.97
CA LEU A 53 1.40 -22.12 11.15
C LEU A 53 0.76 -23.52 11.22
N LEU A 54 0.39 -24.10 10.08
CA LEU A 54 -0.12 -25.48 10.04
C LEU A 54 0.96 -26.50 10.37
N ASP A 55 2.20 -26.29 9.91
CA ASP A 55 3.33 -27.15 10.28
C ASP A 55 3.62 -27.08 11.78
N GLU A 56 3.69 -25.87 12.34
CA GLU A 56 3.88 -25.67 13.78
C GLU A 56 2.74 -26.29 14.61
N ALA A 57 1.50 -26.23 14.13
CA ALA A 57 0.36 -26.85 14.79
C ALA A 57 0.41 -28.39 14.72
N LYS A 58 0.90 -28.95 13.61
CA LYS A 58 1.10 -30.40 13.44
C LYS A 58 2.17 -30.91 14.40
N ASP A 59 3.27 -30.17 14.55
CA ASP A 59 4.40 -30.57 15.40
C ASP A 59 4.05 -30.55 16.90
N LYS A 60 3.10 -29.69 17.31
CA LYS A 60 2.58 -29.61 18.69
C LYS A 60 1.53 -30.68 19.03
N GLN A 61 1.08 -31.46 18.06
CA GLN A 61 0.03 -32.45 18.27
C GLN A 61 0.63 -33.80 18.62
N ASP A 62 0.12 -34.48 19.63
CA ASP A 62 0.63 -35.81 20.04
C ASP A 62 -0.08 -36.94 19.29
N LYS A 63 -1.37 -36.77 18.99
CA LYS A 63 -2.20 -37.79 18.33
C LYS A 63 -1.92 -37.87 16.83
N GLU A 64 -1.58 -39.07 16.38
CA GLU A 64 -1.24 -39.32 14.98
C GLU A 64 -2.41 -39.07 14.03
N GLU A 65 -3.66 -39.37 14.42
CA GLU A 65 -4.82 -39.11 13.55
C GLU A 65 -5.03 -37.61 13.30
N LEU A 66 -4.73 -36.78 14.31
CA LEU A 66 -4.85 -35.33 14.22
C LEU A 66 -3.72 -34.74 13.37
N LYS A 67 -2.49 -35.28 13.45
CA LYS A 67 -1.40 -34.91 12.54
C LYS A 67 -1.77 -35.19 11.09
N GLN A 68 -2.30 -36.38 10.80
CA GLN A 68 -2.74 -36.75 9.45
C GLN A 68 -3.86 -35.83 8.94
N ARG A 69 -4.81 -35.43 9.80
CA ARG A 69 -5.85 -34.47 9.43
C ARG A 69 -5.27 -33.09 9.07
N ILE A 70 -4.29 -32.59 9.82
CA ILE A 70 -3.63 -31.32 9.53
C ILE A 70 -2.88 -31.40 8.19
N THR A 71 -2.16 -32.49 7.93
CA THR A 71 -1.48 -32.70 6.64
C THR A 71 -2.46 -32.70 5.47
N ARG A 72 -3.56 -33.47 5.55
CA ARG A 72 -4.59 -33.49 4.50
C ARG A 72 -5.23 -32.12 4.29
N TYR A 73 -5.48 -31.38 5.36
CA TYR A 73 -6.01 -30.03 5.27
C TYR A 73 -5.02 -29.08 4.59
N LYS A 74 -3.73 -29.17 4.93
CA LYS A 74 -2.66 -28.39 4.27
C LYS A 74 -2.61 -28.68 2.77
N GLU A 75 -2.63 -29.95 2.36
CA GLU A 75 -2.66 -30.35 0.95
C GLU A 75 -3.90 -29.84 0.22
N PHE A 76 -5.08 -29.94 0.86
CA PHE A 76 -6.32 -29.39 0.34
C PHE A 76 -6.22 -27.88 0.09
N ILE A 77 -5.69 -27.11 1.04
CA ILE A 77 -5.51 -25.66 0.90
C ILE A 77 -4.54 -25.31 -0.23
N ILE A 78 -3.42 -26.03 -0.35
CA ILE A 78 -2.46 -25.83 -1.44
C ILE A 78 -3.13 -26.09 -2.80
N LYS A 79 -3.89 -27.16 -2.92
CA LYS A 79 -4.62 -27.51 -4.14
C LYS A 79 -5.63 -26.43 -4.52
N ILE A 80 -6.48 -26.01 -3.57
CA ILE A 80 -7.50 -24.97 -3.78
C ILE A 80 -6.87 -23.67 -4.27
N ILE A 81 -5.75 -23.26 -3.68
CA ILE A 81 -5.11 -21.98 -4.03
C ILE A 81 -4.38 -22.07 -5.37
N GLY A 82 -3.76 -23.22 -5.68
CA GLY A 82 -3.15 -23.49 -6.98
C GLY A 82 -4.17 -23.50 -8.11
N GLU A 83 -5.32 -24.14 -7.91
CA GLU A 83 -6.39 -24.24 -8.91
C GLU A 83 -7.15 -22.92 -9.11
N ASN A 84 -7.49 -22.23 -8.02
CA ASN A 84 -8.32 -21.01 -8.09
C ASN A 84 -7.52 -19.72 -8.27
N ASN A 85 -6.19 -19.81 -8.37
CA ASN A 85 -5.28 -18.67 -8.60
C ASN A 85 -5.62 -17.45 -7.70
N VAL A 86 -5.85 -17.73 -6.41
CA VAL A 86 -6.47 -16.78 -5.46
C VAL A 86 -5.67 -15.48 -5.40
N LEU A 87 -6.33 -14.36 -5.70
CA LEU A 87 -5.72 -13.03 -5.76
C LEU A 87 -6.01 -12.23 -4.49
N ASP A 88 -4.98 -11.56 -3.97
CA ASP A 88 -5.07 -10.52 -2.95
C ASP A 88 -5.10 -9.16 -3.65
N LYS A 89 -6.15 -8.37 -3.41
CA LYS A 89 -6.26 -7.00 -3.92
C LYS A 89 -5.89 -5.98 -2.84
N LYS A 90 -5.01 -5.06 -3.21
CA LYS A 90 -4.60 -3.92 -2.41
C LYS A 90 -5.01 -2.62 -3.11
N PHE A 91 -5.55 -1.68 -2.35
CA PHE A 91 -6.08 -0.43 -2.85
C PHE A 91 -5.25 0.72 -2.30
N TYR A 92 -4.77 1.59 -3.19
CA TYR A 92 -3.93 2.71 -2.85
C TYR A 92 -4.52 4.01 -3.39
N LEU A 93 -4.52 5.03 -2.55
CA LEU A 93 -4.85 6.41 -2.90
C LEU A 93 -3.55 7.21 -2.96
N VAL A 94 -3.26 7.81 -4.10
CA VAL A 94 -2.04 8.56 -4.37
C VAL A 94 -2.39 10.04 -4.52
N ILE A 95 -1.81 10.85 -3.64
CA ILE A 95 -1.88 12.31 -3.68
C ILE A 95 -0.58 12.81 -4.32
N PRO A 96 -0.61 13.34 -5.56
CA PRO A 96 0.57 13.89 -6.19
C PRO A 96 0.98 15.19 -5.51
N PHE A 97 2.27 15.52 -5.62
CA PHE A 97 2.83 16.77 -5.15
C PHE A 97 3.71 17.33 -6.26
N SER A 98 3.51 18.60 -6.58
CA SER A 98 4.29 19.31 -7.61
C SER A 98 5.13 20.41 -6.99
N SER A 99 6.28 20.72 -7.61
CA SER A 99 7.13 21.86 -7.24
C SER A 99 6.45 23.22 -7.43
N LEU A 100 5.35 23.28 -8.17
CA LEU A 100 4.48 24.46 -8.26
C LEU A 100 3.81 24.80 -6.91
N GLU A 101 3.57 23.79 -6.06
CA GLU A 101 3.00 23.97 -4.72
C GLU A 101 4.02 24.53 -3.71
N LEU A 102 5.30 24.62 -4.08
CA LEU A 102 6.37 25.22 -3.26
C LEU A 102 6.48 26.76 -3.41
N GLY A 103 5.63 27.37 -4.25
CA GLY A 103 5.59 28.81 -4.48
C GLY A 103 6.43 29.29 -5.68
N ILE A 104 6.17 30.52 -6.12
CA ILE A 104 6.57 31.13 -7.41
C ILE A 104 8.09 31.09 -7.70
N LYS A 105 8.95 30.90 -6.70
CA LYS A 105 10.41 30.76 -6.90
C LYS A 105 10.79 29.52 -7.73
N SER A 106 9.92 28.51 -7.87
CA SER A 106 10.15 27.36 -8.77
C SER A 106 9.88 27.66 -10.25
N ALA A 107 9.01 28.62 -10.57
CA ALA A 107 8.68 28.99 -11.96
C ALA A 107 9.81 29.80 -12.62
N ALA A 108 10.54 30.60 -11.83
CA ALA A 108 11.68 31.40 -12.32
C ALA A 108 12.97 30.58 -12.53
N GLY A 109 13.10 29.42 -11.87
CA GLY A 109 14.28 28.55 -12.00
C GLY A 109 14.30 27.67 -13.26
N GLY A 110 13.19 27.60 -14.00
CA GLY A 110 13.04 26.78 -15.21
C GLY A 110 13.77 27.32 -16.45
N LEU A 111 14.27 28.56 -16.42
CA LEU A 111 14.96 29.20 -17.55
C LEU A 111 16.50 29.11 -17.47
N THR A 112 17.06 28.60 -16.38
CA THR A 112 18.52 28.40 -16.26
C THR A 112 18.82 26.92 -16.23
N GLY A 113 19.45 26.40 -17.29
CA GLY A 113 19.79 24.98 -17.50
C GLY A 113 20.77 24.33 -16.50
N LYS A 114 20.64 24.60 -15.19
CA LYS A 114 21.35 23.89 -14.14
C LYS A 114 20.55 22.64 -13.76
N LYS A 115 21.14 21.45 -14.01
CA LYS A 115 20.70 20.12 -13.56
C LYS A 115 20.76 19.97 -12.03
N GLY A 116 20.04 20.82 -11.29
CA GLY A 116 19.97 20.78 -9.82
C GLY A 116 18.54 20.96 -9.32
N LEU A 117 18.25 20.44 -8.12
CA LEU A 117 16.98 20.67 -7.44
C LEU A 117 16.78 22.20 -7.23
N PRO A 118 15.60 22.77 -7.51
CA PRO A 118 15.36 24.22 -7.44
C PRO A 118 15.44 24.79 -6.01
N PHE A 119 15.43 23.94 -4.98
CA PHE A 119 15.54 24.31 -3.57
C PHE A 119 16.34 23.26 -2.79
N PRO A 120 16.88 23.60 -1.59
CA PRO A 120 17.46 22.61 -0.69
C PRO A 120 16.43 21.52 -0.32
N LYS A 121 16.90 20.26 -0.21
CA LYS A 121 16.04 19.09 0.06
C LYS A 121 15.10 19.28 1.26
N ASN A 122 15.59 19.91 2.33
CA ASN A 122 14.80 20.16 3.54
C ASN A 122 13.62 21.11 3.28
N TYR A 123 13.81 22.15 2.47
CA TYR A 123 12.75 23.10 2.14
C TYR A 123 11.64 22.44 1.30
N ILE A 124 12.03 21.60 0.33
CA ILE A 124 11.08 20.81 -0.46
C ILE A 124 10.28 19.88 0.44
N PHE A 125 10.94 19.22 1.39
CA PHE A 125 10.30 18.26 2.28
C PHE A 125 9.31 18.93 3.23
N GLU A 126 9.67 20.04 3.86
CA GLU A 126 8.78 20.80 4.74
C GLU A 126 7.60 21.43 3.97
N GLY A 127 7.85 21.95 2.76
CA GLY A 127 6.78 22.41 1.88
C GLY A 127 5.83 21.28 1.46
N ALA A 128 6.38 20.11 1.12
CA ALA A 128 5.57 18.93 0.78
C ALA A 128 4.72 18.45 1.96
N LYS A 129 5.26 18.43 3.18
CA LYS A 129 4.46 18.08 4.38
C LYS A 129 3.32 19.07 4.59
N THR A 130 3.62 20.37 4.55
CA THR A 130 2.64 21.45 4.75
C THR A 130 1.49 21.34 3.74
N ALA A 131 1.79 21.00 2.48
CA ALA A 131 0.77 20.82 1.44
C ALA A 131 0.02 19.48 1.54
N LEU A 132 0.71 18.38 1.85
CA LEU A 132 0.15 17.03 1.77
C LEU A 132 -0.61 16.59 3.03
N PHE A 133 -0.24 17.08 4.22
CA PHE A 133 -0.83 16.62 5.48
C PHE A 133 -2.31 17.02 5.61
N PRO A 134 -2.72 18.26 5.29
CA PRO A 134 -4.14 18.62 5.28
C PRO A 134 -4.94 17.77 4.29
N LYS A 135 -4.38 17.51 3.09
CA LYS A 135 -4.99 16.66 2.05
C LYS A 135 -5.16 15.21 2.55
N ARG A 136 -4.13 14.66 3.18
CA ARG A 136 -4.17 13.33 3.83
C ARG A 136 -5.28 13.26 4.86
N ASP A 137 -5.31 14.20 5.80
CA ASP A 137 -6.25 14.17 6.92
C ASP A 137 -7.68 14.34 6.45
N HIS A 138 -7.89 15.15 5.42
CA HIS A 138 -9.17 15.25 4.72
C HIS A 138 -9.60 13.89 4.15
N LEU A 139 -8.75 13.22 3.37
CA LEU A 139 -9.09 11.90 2.82
C LEU A 139 -9.35 10.86 3.90
N LEU A 140 -8.53 10.82 4.96
CA LEU A 140 -8.72 9.87 6.05
C LEU A 140 -10.09 10.04 6.73
N ARG A 141 -10.52 11.30 6.96
CA ARG A 141 -11.87 11.56 7.49
C ARG A 141 -12.97 11.10 6.54
N GLN A 142 -12.83 11.36 5.23
CA GLN A 142 -13.83 10.93 4.26
C GLN A 142 -13.89 9.39 4.12
N LEU A 143 -12.74 8.71 4.18
CA LEU A 143 -12.70 7.25 4.17
C LEU A 143 -13.42 6.65 5.38
N THR A 144 -13.24 7.23 6.57
CA THR A 144 -13.98 6.78 7.77
C THR A 144 -15.50 6.89 7.58
N ARG A 145 -16.00 7.94 6.92
CA ARG A 145 -17.43 8.09 6.60
C ARG A 145 -17.94 7.01 5.63
N LEU A 146 -17.06 6.50 4.78
CA LEU A 146 -17.33 5.36 3.89
C LEU A 146 -17.16 4.00 4.59
N GLY A 147 -16.88 3.98 5.89
CA GLY A 147 -16.56 2.74 6.61
C GLY A 147 -15.23 2.10 6.19
N LEU A 148 -14.37 2.85 5.48
CA LEU A 148 -13.08 2.40 5.01
C LEU A 148 -11.96 2.84 5.96
N LYS A 149 -10.97 1.98 6.15
CA LYS A 149 -9.76 2.30 6.92
C LYS A 149 -8.68 2.78 5.98
N GLY A 150 -8.18 3.99 6.18
CA GLY A 150 -7.01 4.52 5.48
C GLY A 150 -5.75 4.46 6.34
N LYS A 151 -4.63 3.99 5.78
CA LYS A 151 -3.31 3.98 6.41
C LYS A 151 -2.27 4.66 5.50
N PRO A 152 -1.71 5.83 5.86
CA PRO A 152 -0.60 6.40 5.12
C PRO A 152 0.63 5.48 5.24
N LEU A 153 1.33 5.25 4.13
CA LEU A 153 2.51 4.39 4.10
C LEU A 153 3.74 5.12 4.62
N ASN A 154 4.53 4.45 5.47
CA ASN A 154 5.83 4.93 5.92
C ASN A 154 6.93 4.65 4.88
N SER A 155 8.15 5.16 5.10
CA SER A 155 9.27 4.96 4.16
C SER A 155 9.56 3.49 3.88
N GLN A 156 9.57 2.63 4.90
CA GLN A 156 9.85 1.20 4.75
C GLN A 156 8.78 0.52 3.89
N GLN A 157 7.51 0.78 4.18
CA GLN A 157 6.38 0.24 3.43
C GLN A 157 6.35 0.72 1.98
N LEU A 158 6.79 1.96 1.72
CA LEU A 158 6.95 2.47 0.36
C LEU A 158 8.07 1.75 -0.38
N ILE A 159 9.23 1.55 0.26
CA ILE A 159 10.35 0.80 -0.32
C ILE A 159 9.90 -0.62 -0.67
N GLU A 160 9.26 -1.31 0.26
CA GLU A 160 8.68 -2.64 0.02
C GLU A 160 7.65 -2.63 -1.11
N LEU A 161 6.75 -1.64 -1.14
CA LEU A 161 5.75 -1.52 -2.19
C LEU A 161 6.42 -1.39 -3.57
N PHE A 162 7.35 -0.45 -3.74
CA PHE A 162 8.03 -0.22 -5.01
C PHE A 162 8.94 -1.38 -5.40
N HIS A 163 9.70 -1.95 -4.46
CA HIS A 163 10.48 -3.15 -4.71
C HIS A 163 9.60 -4.28 -5.24
N ASN A 164 8.47 -4.53 -4.59
CA ASN A 164 7.52 -5.54 -5.05
C ASN A 164 6.93 -5.18 -6.42
N ILE A 165 6.75 -3.89 -6.76
CA ILE A 165 6.26 -3.46 -8.10
C ILE A 165 7.30 -3.79 -9.18
N TYR A 166 8.57 -3.45 -8.94
CA TYR A 166 9.64 -3.61 -9.92
C TYR A 166 10.21 -5.03 -9.98
N ASN A 167 10.06 -5.82 -8.91
CA ASN A 167 10.53 -7.20 -8.81
C ASN A 167 9.35 -8.15 -8.56
N PRO A 168 8.46 -8.36 -9.55
CA PRO A 168 7.26 -9.18 -9.38
C PRO A 168 7.56 -10.67 -9.16
N GLU A 169 8.75 -11.16 -9.54
CA GLU A 169 9.15 -12.57 -9.41
C GLU A 169 9.66 -12.92 -8.01
N VAL A 170 10.12 -11.92 -7.24
CA VAL A 170 10.63 -12.11 -5.87
C VAL A 170 9.44 -12.03 -4.90
N VAL A 171 8.63 -13.08 -4.87
CA VAL A 171 7.51 -13.20 -3.94
C VAL A 171 8.04 -13.64 -2.56
N GLY A 172 7.79 -12.84 -1.52
CA GLY A 172 7.93 -13.29 -0.12
C GLY A 172 9.20 -12.83 0.63
N GLN A 173 10.10 -12.04 0.03
CA GLN A 173 11.18 -11.41 0.80
C GLN A 173 10.68 -10.16 1.51
N ARG A 174 10.63 -10.20 2.85
CA ARG A 174 10.60 -8.99 3.67
C ARG A 174 11.97 -8.32 3.55
N LEU A 175 11.98 -7.09 3.04
CA LEU A 175 13.17 -6.27 2.99
C LEU A 175 13.60 -5.92 4.41
N ALA A 176 14.92 -5.90 4.65
CA ALA A 176 15.49 -5.57 5.95
C ALA A 176 15.07 -4.15 6.41
N GLU A 177 15.25 -3.84 7.68
CA GLU A 177 14.89 -2.51 8.21
C GLU A 177 15.70 -1.39 7.56
N LYS A 178 15.12 -0.18 7.55
CA LYS A 178 15.57 1.01 6.81
C LYS A 178 17.07 1.34 6.98
N GLU A 179 17.64 1.00 8.13
CA GLU A 179 19.06 1.21 8.46
C GLU A 179 20.00 0.37 7.58
N ALA A 180 19.54 -0.78 7.07
CA ALA A 180 20.33 -1.64 6.18
C ALA A 180 20.51 -1.06 4.75
N TYR A 181 19.71 -0.06 4.37
CA TYR A 181 19.75 0.55 3.03
C TYR A 181 20.47 1.91 2.99
N GLU A 182 20.95 2.43 4.12
CA GLU A 182 21.82 3.62 4.14
C GLU A 182 23.28 3.29 3.74
N ILE A 183 23.65 2.01 3.74
CA ILE A 183 24.95 1.56 3.25
C ILE A 183 24.85 1.37 1.73
N SER A 184 25.58 2.21 0.99
CA SER A 184 25.62 2.19 -0.47
C SER A 184 26.05 0.82 -1.00
N LEU A 185 25.15 0.12 -1.71
CA LEU A 185 25.42 -1.15 -2.40
C LEU A 185 26.13 -1.00 -3.76
N VAL A 186 26.68 0.18 -4.06
CA VAL A 186 27.43 0.40 -5.30
C VAL A 186 28.81 0.93 -4.95
N GLU A 187 29.73 0.01 -4.67
CA GLU A 187 31.14 0.27 -4.97
C GLU A 187 31.27 0.30 -6.49
N SER A 188 31.44 1.52 -7.02
CA SER A 188 31.99 1.71 -8.35
C SER A 188 33.39 1.10 -8.36
N LYS A 189 33.54 -0.10 -8.92
CA LYS A 189 34.85 -0.59 -9.35
C LYS A 189 35.44 0.45 -10.32
N LYS A 190 36.49 1.14 -9.88
CA LYS A 190 37.45 1.78 -10.76
C LYS A 190 38.55 0.78 -11.07
#